data_AF-A0A0D0P5Y2-F1
#
_entry.id   AF-A0A0D0P5Y2-F1
#
_cell.length_a   1.000
_cell.length_b   1.000
_cell.length_c   1.000
_cell.angle_alpha   90.00
_cell.angle_beta   90.00
_cell.angle_gamma   90.00
#
_symmetry.space_group_name_H-M   'P 1'
#
loop_
_entity.id
_entity.type
_entity.pdbx_description
1 polymer ?
#
loop_
_entity_poly.entity_id
_entity_poly.type
_entity_poly.pdbx_seq_one_letter_code
_entity_poly.pdbx_strand_id
1 'polypeptide(L)'
;QWGEPGTLGATRVEQPVSSGSRRYQVDMPYLAAHIGRALPVSYGVIDAREQEHLSAIRQLQVQTLPSQRLEAVQCDGLSGGNLSYTSVAPEGARLTLKKWPLITTDHWVLITMTGVSTTGQDSSFEAVRKRPVTTQELVAGIGFSTDVRVSKVFLNTLQRNRPLTGKVYVSFDGGQTWPPLAAPNFPLLQLTLVG
;
A
#
# COMPACT_ATOMS: atom_id res chain seq x y z
N GLN A 1 -26.37 1.62 -0.94
CA GLN A 1 -25.41 1.54 0.17
C GLN A 1 -24.21 0.69 -0.26
N TRP A 2 -23.01 1.25 -0.12
CA TRP A 2 -21.72 0.59 -0.32
C TRP A 2 -21.01 0.53 1.03
N GLY A 3 -20.80 -0.66 1.57
CA GLY A 3 -20.14 -0.88 2.86
C GLY A 3 -21.05 -0.60 4.06
N GLU A 4 -20.57 -0.97 5.24
CA GLU A 4 -21.29 -0.76 6.50
C GLU A 4 -21.30 0.74 6.86
N PRO A 5 -22.47 1.39 7.05
CA PRO A 5 -22.55 2.81 7.40
C PRO A 5 -21.64 3.20 8.57
N GLY A 6 -20.95 4.33 8.43
CA GLY A 6 -20.04 4.85 9.46
C GLY A 6 -18.63 4.23 9.46
N THR A 7 -18.37 3.23 8.61
CA THR A 7 -17.02 2.66 8.42
C THR A 7 -16.23 3.39 7.34
N LEU A 8 -14.89 3.32 7.40
CA LEU A 8 -14.03 3.87 6.36
C LEU A 8 -14.38 3.25 4.99
N GLY A 9 -14.54 4.10 3.99
CA GLY A 9 -14.90 3.67 2.64
C GLY A 9 -16.37 3.34 2.44
N ALA A 10 -17.23 3.50 3.45
CA ALA A 10 -18.66 3.34 3.27
C ALA A 10 -19.29 4.60 2.65
N THR A 11 -20.25 4.41 1.75
CA THR A 11 -20.98 5.53 1.12
C THR A 11 -22.38 5.15 0.69
N ARG A 12 -23.28 6.13 0.66
CA ARG A 12 -24.62 6.02 0.09
C ARG A 12 -24.70 6.91 -1.14
N VAL A 13 -24.97 6.28 -2.28
CA VAL A 13 -25.12 6.97 -3.56
C VAL A 13 -26.60 7.03 -3.89
N GLU A 14 -27.17 8.22 -3.91
CA GLU A 14 -28.62 8.42 -4.09
C GLU A 14 -28.96 8.87 -5.52
N GLN A 15 -27.99 9.43 -6.23
CA GLN A 15 -28.16 9.91 -7.59
C GLN A 15 -27.63 8.89 -8.61
N PRO A 16 -28.41 8.52 -9.63
CA PRO A 16 -27.90 7.70 -10.71
C PRO A 16 -26.94 8.52 -11.60
N VAL A 17 -26.08 7.81 -12.33
CA VAL A 17 -25.11 8.42 -13.26
C VAL A 17 -25.81 9.24 -14.37
N SER A 18 -27.03 8.87 -14.73
CA SER A 18 -27.88 9.63 -15.64
C SER A 18 -29.34 9.51 -15.22
N SER A 19 -30.14 10.54 -15.51
CA SER A 19 -31.58 10.53 -15.19
C SER A 19 -32.27 9.32 -15.83
N GLY A 20 -33.11 8.62 -15.06
CA GLY A 20 -33.79 7.39 -15.47
C GLY A 20 -32.93 6.12 -15.48
N SER A 21 -31.63 6.21 -15.17
CA SER A 21 -30.74 5.05 -15.10
C SER A 21 -30.80 4.31 -13.76
N ARG A 22 -30.40 3.04 -13.78
CA ARG A 22 -30.20 2.20 -12.58
C ARG A 22 -28.73 2.02 -12.22
N ARG A 23 -27.85 2.84 -12.81
CA ARG A 23 -26.40 2.82 -12.57
C ARG A 23 -26.05 3.89 -11.56
N TYR A 24 -25.36 3.50 -10.50
CA TYR A 24 -24.88 4.36 -9.43
C TYR A 24 -23.36 4.23 -9.36
N GLN A 25 -22.66 5.36 -9.34
CA GLN A 25 -21.20 5.38 -9.29
C GLN A 25 -20.73 5.46 -7.85
N VAL A 26 -19.86 4.53 -7.46
CA VAL A 26 -19.10 4.59 -6.21
C VAL A 26 -17.74 5.18 -6.54
N ASP A 27 -17.41 6.29 -5.90
CA ASP A 27 -16.14 6.97 -6.18
C ASP A 27 -14.93 6.20 -5.66
N MET A 28 -13.79 6.44 -6.32
CA MET A 28 -12.57 5.67 -6.14
C MET A 28 -12.11 5.52 -4.68
N PRO A 29 -12.12 6.57 -3.82
CA PRO A 29 -11.67 6.41 -2.44
C PRO A 29 -12.50 5.40 -1.64
N TYR A 30 -13.81 5.33 -1.90
CA TYR A 30 -14.70 4.36 -1.25
C TYR A 30 -14.44 2.93 -1.73
N LEU A 31 -14.05 2.76 -3.00
CA LEU A 31 -13.62 1.45 -3.52
C LEU A 31 -12.26 1.03 -2.93
N ALA A 32 -11.29 1.96 -2.90
CA ALA A 32 -9.93 1.71 -2.48
C ALA A 32 -9.83 1.17 -1.05
N ALA A 33 -10.65 1.72 -0.15
CA ALA A 33 -10.75 1.28 1.25
C ALA A 33 -11.09 -0.20 1.45
N HIS A 34 -11.70 -0.85 0.46
CA HIS A 34 -12.11 -2.26 0.55
C HIS A 34 -11.24 -3.22 -0.27
N ILE A 35 -10.13 -2.78 -0.87
CA ILE A 35 -9.26 -3.65 -1.69
C ILE A 35 -8.87 -4.92 -0.89
N GLY A 36 -9.15 -6.08 -1.48
CA GLY A 36 -8.87 -7.39 -0.87
C GLY A 36 -9.88 -7.83 0.19
N ARG A 37 -10.96 -7.08 0.42
CA ARG A 37 -11.97 -7.37 1.46
C ARG A 37 -13.36 -7.58 0.86
N ALA A 38 -14.19 -8.30 1.63
CA ALA A 38 -15.61 -8.38 1.38
C ALA A 38 -16.35 -7.24 2.12
N LEU A 39 -17.40 -6.71 1.49
CA LEU A 39 -18.25 -5.68 2.06
C LEU A 39 -19.75 -5.94 1.81
N PRO A 40 -20.65 -5.50 2.70
CA PRO A 40 -22.07 -5.51 2.44
C PRO A 40 -22.44 -4.43 1.42
N VAL A 41 -23.32 -4.78 0.48
CA VAL A 41 -23.94 -3.85 -0.46
C VAL A 41 -25.45 -4.09 -0.51
N SER A 42 -26.21 -3.01 -0.63
CA SER A 42 -27.67 -3.05 -0.81
C SER A 42 -28.12 -1.83 -1.60
N TYR A 43 -29.31 -1.90 -2.19
CA TYR A 43 -29.97 -0.74 -2.81
C TYR A 43 -31.34 -0.55 -2.19
N GLY A 44 -31.85 0.69 -2.24
CA GLY A 44 -33.21 1.03 -1.87
C GLY A 44 -33.99 1.52 -3.08
N VAL A 45 -35.29 1.28 -3.10
CA VAL A 45 -36.21 1.88 -4.06
C VAL A 45 -37.24 2.69 -3.28
N ILE A 46 -37.44 3.94 -3.66
CA ILE A 46 -38.44 4.81 -3.06
C ILE A 46 -39.74 4.65 -3.86
N ASP A 47 -40.85 4.34 -3.18
CA ASP A 47 -42.16 4.21 -3.82
C ASP A 47 -42.90 5.55 -3.93
N ALA A 48 -44.12 5.53 -4.48
CA ALA A 48 -44.94 6.73 -4.66
C ALA A 48 -45.41 7.37 -3.33
N ARG A 49 -45.19 6.72 -2.18
CA ARG A 49 -45.49 7.21 -0.83
C ARG A 49 -44.24 7.68 -0.10
N GLU A 50 -43.13 7.86 -0.83
CA GLU A 50 -41.82 8.22 -0.28
C GLU A 50 -41.25 7.18 0.70
N GLN A 51 -41.76 5.95 0.67
CA GLN A 51 -41.24 4.86 1.51
C GLN A 51 -40.06 4.17 0.81
N GLU A 52 -38.93 4.05 1.50
CA GLU A 52 -37.79 3.27 1.02
C GLU A 52 -37.98 1.77 1.29
N HIS A 53 -37.84 0.98 0.23
CA HIS A 53 -37.82 -0.48 0.27
C HIS A 53 -36.40 -0.97 -0.03
N LEU A 54 -35.74 -1.53 0.98
CA LEU A 54 -34.38 -2.03 0.86
C LEU A 54 -34.34 -3.42 0.23
N SER A 55 -33.34 -3.65 -0.61
CA SER A 55 -32.97 -4.99 -1.08
C SER A 55 -32.41 -5.83 0.05
N ALA A 56 -32.38 -7.15 -0.14
CA ALA A 56 -31.51 -8.02 0.65
C ALA A 56 -30.04 -7.58 0.53
N ILE A 57 -29.27 -7.72 1.60
CA ILE A 57 -27.84 -7.44 1.61
C ILE A 57 -27.10 -8.51 0.80
N ARG A 58 -26.17 -8.07 -0.06
CA ARG A 58 -25.24 -8.93 -0.77
C ARG A 58 -23.82 -8.69 -0.25
N GLN A 59 -23.03 -9.76 -0.20
CA GLN A 59 -21.60 -9.67 0.10
C GLN A 59 -20.83 -9.56 -1.21
N LEU A 60 -20.10 -8.46 -1.38
CA LEU A 60 -19.27 -8.20 -2.55
C LEU A 60 -17.80 -8.31 -2.17
N GLN A 61 -17.04 -9.14 -2.88
CA GLN A 61 -15.59 -9.22 -2.71
C GLN A 61 -14.90 -8.24 -3.66
N VAL A 62 -14.14 -7.28 -3.11
CA VAL A 62 -13.21 -6.47 -3.90
C VAL A 62 -11.89 -7.23 -4.00
N GLN A 63 -11.41 -7.42 -5.22
CA GLN A 63 -10.18 -8.15 -5.47
C GLN A 63 -8.95 -7.35 -5.04
N THR A 64 -7.86 -8.06 -4.74
CA THR A 64 -6.55 -7.44 -4.50
C THR A 64 -5.99 -6.84 -5.79
N LEU A 65 -5.11 -5.85 -5.66
CA LEU A 65 -4.33 -5.37 -6.81
C LEU A 65 -3.34 -6.47 -7.27
N PRO A 66 -3.32 -6.84 -8.56
CA PRO A 66 -2.34 -7.79 -9.07
C PRO A 66 -0.92 -7.26 -8.89
N SER A 67 -0.01 -8.09 -8.38
CA SER A 67 1.38 -7.68 -8.11
C SER A 67 2.12 -7.18 -9.36
N GLN A 68 1.74 -7.64 -10.55
CA GLN A 68 2.32 -7.20 -11.83
C GLN A 68 1.97 -5.76 -12.20
N ARG A 69 0.95 -5.16 -11.53
CA ARG A 69 0.58 -3.74 -11.70
C ARG A 69 1.24 -2.85 -10.65
N LEU A 70 2.06 -3.42 -9.79
CA LEU A 70 2.76 -2.75 -8.70
C LEU A 70 4.26 -2.80 -8.98
N GLU A 71 4.96 -1.76 -8.56
CA GLU A 71 6.42 -1.70 -8.73
C GLU A 71 7.09 -1.96 -7.39
N ALA A 72 8.21 -2.69 -7.39
CA ALA A 72 9.03 -2.83 -6.21
C ALA A 72 9.52 -1.45 -5.73
N VAL A 73 9.76 -1.32 -4.42
CA VAL A 73 10.54 -0.19 -3.89
C VAL A 73 11.89 -0.15 -4.62
N GLN A 74 12.35 1.04 -4.96
CA GLN A 74 13.64 1.27 -5.59
C GLN A 74 14.63 1.75 -4.53
N CYS A 75 15.90 1.45 -4.73
CA CYS A 75 17.00 1.97 -3.93
C CYS A 75 17.90 2.79 -4.85
N ASP A 76 18.33 3.97 -4.41
CA ASP A 76 19.31 4.75 -5.16
C ASP A 76 20.72 4.17 -4.97
N GLY A 77 21.60 4.38 -5.95
CA GLY A 77 22.99 3.89 -5.93
C GLY A 77 23.15 2.42 -6.33
N LEU A 78 22.15 1.84 -7.00
CA LEU A 78 22.21 0.47 -7.52
C LEU A 78 23.04 0.37 -8.79
N SER A 79 23.85 -0.69 -8.87
CA SER A 79 24.53 -1.11 -10.10
C SER A 79 24.50 -2.63 -10.21
N GLY A 80 23.92 -3.15 -11.31
CA GLY A 80 23.88 -4.59 -11.58
C GLY A 80 23.18 -5.46 -10.52
N GLY A 81 22.20 -4.91 -9.77
CA GLY A 81 21.53 -5.61 -8.68
C GLY A 81 22.28 -5.59 -7.33
N ASN A 82 23.38 -4.84 -7.26
CA ASN A 82 24.17 -4.69 -6.05
C ASN A 82 23.99 -3.30 -5.43
N LEU A 83 24.04 -3.26 -4.10
CA LEU A 83 24.22 -2.03 -3.33
C LEU A 83 25.61 -2.07 -2.69
N SER A 84 26.51 -1.19 -3.14
CA SER A 84 27.85 -1.06 -2.55
C SER A 84 27.80 -0.24 -1.27
N TYR A 85 28.16 -0.85 -0.14
CA TYR A 85 28.17 -0.18 1.16
C TYR A 85 29.10 1.05 1.18
N THR A 86 30.26 0.96 0.53
CA THR A 86 31.21 2.09 0.44
C THR A 86 30.61 3.30 -0.28
N SER A 87 29.76 3.07 -1.27
CA SER A 87 29.11 4.12 -2.06
C SER A 87 27.84 4.71 -1.41
N VAL A 88 27.33 4.09 -0.34
CA VAL A 88 26.16 4.62 0.40
C VAL A 88 26.55 5.88 1.18
N ALA A 89 25.72 6.92 1.07
CA ALA A 89 25.91 8.18 1.80
C ALA A 89 25.81 7.98 3.34
N PRO A 90 26.42 8.85 4.16
CA PRO A 90 26.40 8.72 5.62
C PRO A 90 24.98 8.56 6.22
N GLU A 91 24.01 9.30 5.68
CA GLU A 91 22.61 9.27 6.08
C GLU A 91 21.87 7.99 5.66
N GLY A 92 22.44 7.19 4.76
CA GLY A 92 21.88 5.93 4.27
C GLY A 92 21.50 5.95 2.80
N ALA A 93 21.07 4.78 2.30
CA ALA A 93 20.65 4.63 0.93
C ALA A 93 19.18 5.06 0.79
N ARG A 94 18.89 5.94 -0.16
CA ARG A 94 17.55 6.46 -0.39
C ARG A 94 16.67 5.39 -1.01
N LEU A 95 15.43 5.31 -0.53
CA LEU A 95 14.40 4.44 -1.09
C LEU A 95 13.28 5.28 -1.70
N THR A 96 12.75 4.83 -2.83
CA THR A 96 11.57 5.43 -3.46
C THR A 96 10.57 4.37 -3.86
N LEU A 97 9.29 4.71 -3.82
CA LEU A 97 8.21 3.86 -4.31
C LEU A 97 7.29 4.72 -5.17
N LYS A 98 7.09 4.32 -6.43
CA LYS A 98 6.13 5.00 -7.30
C LYS A 98 4.72 4.84 -6.74
N LYS A 99 3.87 5.83 -7.03
CA LYS A 99 2.44 5.72 -6.74
C LYS A 99 1.84 4.48 -7.42
N TRP A 100 0.90 3.83 -6.75
CA TRP A 100 0.20 2.65 -7.26
C TRP A 100 -1.23 3.00 -7.66
N PRO A 101 -1.91 2.14 -8.45
CA PRO A 101 -3.32 2.34 -8.78
C PRO A 101 -4.19 2.47 -7.52
N LEU A 102 -5.16 3.39 -7.55
CA LEU A 102 -6.11 3.63 -6.46
C LEU A 102 -5.46 4.11 -5.14
N ILE A 103 -4.25 4.66 -5.17
CA ILE A 103 -3.62 5.26 -3.98
C ILE A 103 -4.52 6.37 -3.39
N THR A 104 -4.65 6.38 -2.06
CA THR A 104 -5.35 7.42 -1.29
C THR A 104 -4.54 7.78 -0.05
N THR A 105 -4.88 8.88 0.61
CA THR A 105 -4.30 9.27 1.91
C THR A 105 -4.77 8.39 3.07
N ASP A 106 -5.84 7.62 2.89
CA ASP A 106 -6.33 6.66 3.88
C ASP A 106 -5.51 5.37 3.89
N HIS A 107 -4.70 5.13 2.85
CA HIS A 107 -3.78 4.02 2.84
C HIS A 107 -2.64 4.25 3.82
N TRP A 108 -2.23 3.21 4.51
CA TRP A 108 -1.04 3.22 5.37
C TRP A 108 0.07 2.38 4.76
N VAL A 109 1.31 2.85 4.87
CA VAL A 109 2.47 2.21 4.27
C VAL A 109 3.51 1.81 5.33
N LEU A 110 4.12 0.66 5.12
CA LEU A 110 5.29 0.13 5.82
C LEU A 110 6.30 -0.28 4.76
N ILE A 111 7.54 0.21 4.88
CA ILE A 111 8.66 -0.19 4.02
C ILE A 111 9.76 -0.73 4.92
N THR A 112 10.14 -1.98 4.68
CA THR A 112 11.22 -2.65 5.42
C THR A 112 12.37 -3.01 4.50
N MET A 113 13.59 -2.92 5.00
CA MET A 113 14.77 -3.52 4.41
C MET A 113 15.25 -4.66 5.29
N THR A 114 15.39 -5.86 4.73
CA THR A 114 15.81 -7.07 5.45
C THR A 114 17.11 -7.62 4.89
N GLY A 115 17.98 -8.14 5.74
CA GLY A 115 19.20 -8.84 5.33
C GLY A 115 19.74 -9.71 6.46
N VAL A 116 20.87 -10.36 6.22
CA VAL A 116 21.49 -11.26 7.20
C VAL A 116 22.51 -10.48 8.03
N SER A 117 22.39 -10.49 9.36
CA SER A 117 23.32 -9.85 10.29
C SER A 117 24.69 -10.54 10.29
N THR A 118 25.70 -9.88 10.86
CA THR A 118 27.02 -10.50 11.11
C THR A 118 26.97 -11.76 11.96
N THR A 119 25.94 -11.94 12.80
CA THR A 119 25.70 -13.17 13.58
C THR A 119 24.96 -14.26 12.81
N GLY A 120 24.62 -14.04 11.55
CA GLY A 120 23.92 -14.99 10.69
C GLY A 120 22.41 -15.03 10.89
N GLN A 121 21.84 -14.10 11.66
CA GLN A 121 20.41 -14.00 11.91
C GLN A 121 19.75 -13.01 10.95
N ASP A 122 18.47 -13.20 10.66
CA ASP A 122 17.70 -12.22 9.90
C ASP A 122 17.59 -10.91 10.69
N SER A 123 17.82 -9.80 10.01
CA SER A 123 17.75 -8.45 10.55
C SER A 123 16.85 -7.60 9.67
N SER A 124 16.07 -6.72 10.28
CA SER A 124 15.06 -5.89 9.62
C SER A 124 15.17 -4.44 10.05
N PHE A 125 15.00 -3.52 9.10
CA PHE A 125 14.97 -2.09 9.32
C PHE A 125 13.70 -1.49 8.70
N GLU A 126 12.93 -0.77 9.49
CA GLU A 126 11.74 -0.04 9.02
C GLU A 126 12.13 1.34 8.50
N ALA A 127 12.25 1.48 7.18
CA ALA A 127 12.50 2.76 6.52
C ALA A 127 11.25 3.67 6.54
N VAL A 128 10.06 3.07 6.54
CA VAL A 128 8.80 3.75 6.82
C VAL A 128 8.05 2.95 7.87
N ARG A 129 7.69 3.57 8.99
CA ARG A 129 7.00 2.93 10.12
C ARG A 129 5.51 3.19 10.04
N LYS A 130 4.73 2.21 9.57
CA LYS A 130 3.25 2.16 9.54
C LYS A 130 2.58 3.52 9.72
N ARG A 131 2.45 4.29 8.64
CA ARG A 131 1.85 5.63 8.68
C ARG A 131 0.98 5.89 7.45
N PRO A 132 0.03 6.83 7.52
CA PRO A 132 -0.75 7.23 6.35
C PRO A 132 0.16 7.78 5.24
N VAL A 133 -0.31 7.59 4.00
CA VAL A 133 0.22 8.27 2.81
C VAL A 133 -0.11 9.76 2.92
N THR A 134 0.90 10.61 2.72
CA THR A 134 0.71 12.07 2.75
C THR A 134 0.15 12.59 1.43
N THR A 135 -0.41 13.81 1.42
CA THR A 135 -0.90 14.45 0.19
C THR A 135 0.20 14.62 -0.86
N GLN A 136 1.44 14.87 -0.44
CA GLN A 136 2.57 14.97 -1.37
C GLN A 136 2.89 13.61 -2.01
N GLU A 137 2.87 12.55 -1.21
CA GLU A 137 3.14 11.19 -1.67
C GLU A 137 2.03 10.62 -2.56
N LEU A 138 0.78 11.02 -2.33
CA LEU A 138 -0.33 10.71 -3.22
C LEU A 138 -0.03 11.15 -4.66
N VAL A 139 0.63 12.30 -4.82
CA VAL A 139 0.98 12.88 -6.12
C VAL A 139 2.31 12.32 -6.65
N ALA A 140 3.35 12.29 -5.80
CA ALA A 140 4.74 12.09 -6.21
C ALA A 140 5.31 10.69 -5.93
N GLY A 141 4.62 9.85 -5.14
CA GLY A 141 5.15 8.60 -4.61
C GLY A 141 5.91 8.75 -3.28
N ILE A 142 6.19 7.63 -2.62
CA ILE A 142 6.89 7.57 -1.32
C ILE A 142 8.39 7.85 -1.52
N GLY A 143 8.98 8.65 -0.63
CA GLY A 143 10.42 8.95 -0.64
C GLY A 143 10.84 9.99 -1.68
N PHE A 144 9.89 10.61 -2.40
CA PHE A 144 10.19 11.65 -3.40
C PHE A 144 10.98 12.83 -2.79
N SER A 145 10.60 13.29 -1.59
CA SER A 145 11.29 14.34 -0.83
C SER A 145 12.63 13.91 -0.21
N THR A 146 13.08 12.69 -0.51
CA THR A 146 14.31 12.06 -0.01
C THR A 146 14.28 11.62 1.45
N ASP A 147 13.20 11.79 2.18
CA ASP A 147 13.08 11.44 3.60
C ASP A 147 13.22 9.94 3.91
N VAL A 148 12.84 9.06 2.99
CA VAL A 148 12.88 7.60 3.21
C VAL A 148 14.25 7.03 2.86
N ARG A 149 14.93 6.49 3.88
CA ARG A 149 16.27 5.87 3.75
C ARG A 149 16.38 4.59 4.55
N VAL A 150 17.21 3.66 4.06
CA VAL A 150 17.80 2.61 4.90
C VAL A 150 19.14 3.11 5.44
N SER A 151 19.30 3.15 6.76
CA SER A 151 20.47 3.78 7.37
C SER A 151 21.76 3.03 7.05
N LYS A 152 22.86 3.77 6.85
CA LYS A 152 24.18 3.18 6.65
C LYS A 152 24.63 2.38 7.88
N VAL A 153 24.25 2.83 9.08
CA VAL A 153 24.51 2.11 10.34
C VAL A 153 23.89 0.72 10.32
N PHE A 154 22.62 0.59 9.92
CA PHE A 154 21.97 -0.70 9.78
C PHE A 154 22.67 -1.57 8.73
N LEU A 155 22.96 -1.03 7.54
CA LEU A 155 23.66 -1.77 6.49
C LEU A 155 25.03 -2.30 6.96
N ASN A 156 25.71 -1.56 7.84
CA ASN A 156 26.98 -2.00 8.40
C ASN A 156 26.86 -3.24 9.31
N THR A 157 25.69 -3.49 9.90
CA THR A 157 25.43 -4.68 10.72
C THR A 157 25.19 -5.94 9.91
N LEU A 158 25.06 -5.82 8.58
CA LEU A 158 24.74 -6.93 7.68
C LEU A 158 25.99 -7.54 7.04
N GLN A 159 25.93 -8.82 6.74
CA GLN A 159 26.97 -9.52 5.97
C GLN A 159 27.04 -8.98 4.54
N ARG A 160 28.26 -8.90 3.99
CA ARG A 160 28.49 -8.62 2.57
C ARG A 160 28.29 -9.88 1.73
N ASN A 161 28.01 -9.71 0.44
CA ASN A 161 27.69 -10.76 -0.53
C ASN A 161 26.50 -11.62 -0.10
N ARG A 162 25.55 -11.02 0.63
CA ARG A 162 24.31 -11.65 1.06
C ARG A 162 23.09 -10.88 0.53
N PRO A 163 21.93 -11.54 0.42
CA PRO A 163 20.70 -10.88 0.03
C PRO A 163 20.34 -9.72 0.95
N LEU A 164 19.93 -8.62 0.31
CA LEU A 164 19.31 -7.46 0.91
C LEU A 164 17.97 -7.27 0.20
N THR A 165 16.87 -7.28 0.95
CA THR A 165 15.51 -7.33 0.39
C THR A 165 14.65 -6.18 0.89
N GLY A 166 14.15 -5.36 -0.04
CA GLY A 166 13.15 -4.34 0.25
C GLY A 166 11.75 -4.92 0.13
N LYS A 167 10.91 -4.70 1.14
CA LYS A 167 9.52 -5.17 1.20
C LYS A 167 8.60 -3.98 1.47
N VAL A 168 7.47 -3.94 0.76
CA VAL A 168 6.44 -2.91 0.95
C VAL A 168 5.14 -3.60 1.35
N TYR A 169 4.53 -3.07 2.39
CA TYR A 169 3.21 -3.47 2.86
C TYR A 169 2.34 -2.23 2.85
N VAL A 170 1.17 -2.35 2.24
CA VAL A 170 0.14 -1.31 2.28
C VAL A 170 -1.10 -1.86 2.95
N SER A 171 -1.59 -1.15 3.97
CA SER A 171 -2.95 -1.30 4.47
C SER A 171 -3.84 -0.36 3.66
N PHE A 172 -4.90 -0.89 3.08
CA PHE A 172 -5.84 -0.10 2.27
C PHE A 172 -6.96 0.52 3.11
N ASP A 173 -7.08 0.17 4.39
CA ASP A 173 -8.23 0.49 5.25
C ASP A 173 -7.82 1.27 6.52
N GLY A 174 -6.95 2.27 6.37
CA GLY A 174 -6.57 3.14 7.48
C GLY A 174 -5.69 2.47 8.54
N GLY A 175 -4.95 1.42 8.16
CA GLY A 175 -4.06 0.68 9.07
C GLY A 175 -4.72 -0.47 9.82
N GLN A 176 -6.01 -0.77 9.57
CA GLN A 176 -6.75 -1.81 10.30
C GLN A 176 -6.29 -3.22 9.91
N THR A 177 -6.13 -3.48 8.62
CA THR A 177 -5.65 -4.76 8.10
C THR A 177 -4.36 -4.59 7.32
N TRP A 178 -3.45 -5.56 7.47
CA TRP A 178 -2.16 -5.57 6.80
C TRP A 178 -1.95 -6.93 6.12
N PRO A 179 -1.29 -6.97 4.96
CA PRO A 179 -0.82 -8.23 4.39
C PRO A 179 0.15 -8.95 5.36
N PRO A 180 0.20 -10.29 5.37
CA PRO A 180 1.14 -11.05 6.19
C PRO A 180 2.60 -10.66 5.93
N LEU A 181 3.46 -10.69 6.95
CA LEU A 181 4.89 -10.36 6.82
C LEU A 181 5.64 -11.23 5.79
N ALA A 182 5.20 -12.46 5.59
CA ALA A 182 5.77 -13.36 4.59
C ALA A 182 5.30 -13.07 3.15
N ALA A 183 4.23 -12.30 2.99
CA ALA A 183 3.55 -12.06 1.71
C ALA A 183 3.20 -10.58 1.54
N PRO A 184 4.20 -9.69 1.32
CA PRO A 184 3.96 -8.29 1.01
C PRO A 184 3.08 -8.16 -0.25
N ASN A 185 2.29 -7.09 -0.32
CA ASN A 185 1.40 -6.86 -1.46
C ASN A 185 2.09 -6.22 -2.68
N PHE A 186 3.37 -5.87 -2.58
CA PHE A 186 4.19 -5.40 -3.69
C PHE A 186 5.32 -6.38 -4.01
N PRO A 187 5.84 -6.39 -5.26
CA PRO A 187 7.04 -7.13 -5.60
C PRO A 187 8.22 -6.78 -4.68
N LEU A 188 9.03 -7.79 -4.40
CA LEU A 188 10.24 -7.63 -3.61
C LEU A 188 11.31 -6.87 -4.40
N LEU A 189 11.97 -5.92 -3.76
CA LEU A 189 13.27 -5.45 -4.22
C LEU A 189 14.30 -6.48 -3.78
N GLN A 190 15.00 -7.11 -4.72
CA GLN A 190 16.05 -8.08 -4.42
C GLN A 190 17.41 -7.52 -4.83
N LEU A 191 18.30 -7.41 -3.86
CA LEU A 191 19.65 -6.88 -4.02
C LEU A 191 20.67 -7.80 -3.35
N THR A 192 21.94 -7.61 -3.70
CA THR A 192 23.07 -8.09 -2.90
C THR A 192 23.79 -6.90 -2.28
N LEU A 193 24.01 -6.95 -0.96
CA LEU A 193 24.86 -5.96 -0.28
C LEU A 193 26.32 -6.30 -0.52
N VAL A 194 27.07 -5.43 -1.19
CA VAL A 194 28.51 -5.62 -1.47
C VAL A 194 29.36 -4.60 -0.71
N GLY A 195 30.68 -4.80 -0.74
CA GLY A 195 31.67 -3.87 -0.18
C GLY A 195 31.53 -2.46 -0.72
#